data_AF-A0A9E6JYZ4-F1
#
_entry.id   AF-A0A9E6JYZ4-F1
#
_cell.length_a   1.000
_cell.length_b   1.000
_cell.length_c   1.000
_cell.angle_alpha   90.00
_cell.angle_beta   90.00
_cell.angle_gamma   90.00
#
_symmetry.space_group_name_H-M   'P 1'
#
loop_
_entity.id
_entity.type
_entity.pdbx_description
1 polymer ?
#
loop_
_entity_poly.entity_id
_entity_poly.type
_entity_poly.pdbx_seq_one_letter_code
_entity_poly.pdbx_strand_id
1 'polypeptide(L)'
;MNPSVSDYELIYYVRQNDEESQAILIQRYHRTIWAIIHNLVPPPRPSHIDLDDLYQEGLIGLLEAVNNFKEDMDTSFGTFARVCVEREIRSLLRKYRTGSYSLLSTAMSLDMSVSEDENICLMDTVPCGKTDFDPVYATYVSWAKDQIPFIKKTLSESEWQVYRYHALGYSYKEISKQLGCSEKDVDNILQKIKKKLPTLFDT
;
A
#
# COMPACT_ATOMS: atom_id res chain seq x y z
N MET A 1 -28.29 -40.73 -2.27
CA MET A 1 -29.03 -39.45 -2.10
C MET A 1 -30.22 -39.74 -1.20
N ASN A 2 -30.15 -39.38 0.08
CA ASN A 2 -31.25 -39.59 1.04
C ASN A 2 -32.13 -38.32 1.11
N PRO A 3 -33.39 -38.36 0.64
CA PRO A 3 -34.30 -37.22 0.71
C PRO A 3 -35.12 -37.29 2.00
N SER A 4 -34.53 -36.95 3.15
CA SER A 4 -35.28 -37.04 4.43
C SER A 4 -34.96 -36.01 5.50
N VAL A 5 -33.81 -35.32 5.46
CA VAL A 5 -33.42 -34.42 6.57
C VAL A 5 -33.82 -32.98 6.27
N SER A 6 -34.65 -32.40 7.13
CA SER A 6 -35.13 -31.03 7.03
C SER A 6 -34.02 -30.00 7.26
N ASP A 7 -34.16 -28.79 6.72
CA ASP A 7 -33.19 -27.71 6.99
C ASP A 7 -33.06 -27.43 8.50
N TYR A 8 -34.17 -27.52 9.24
CA TYR A 8 -34.20 -27.31 10.69
C TYR A 8 -33.38 -28.37 11.45
N GLU A 9 -33.47 -29.64 11.03
CA GLU A 9 -32.68 -30.72 11.61
C GLU A 9 -31.18 -30.54 11.31
N LEU A 10 -30.85 -30.17 10.07
CA LEU A 10 -29.46 -29.87 9.70
C LEU A 10 -28.90 -28.71 10.52
N ILE A 11 -29.66 -27.62 10.72
CA ILE A 11 -29.25 -26.49 11.55
C ILE A 11 -28.94 -26.94 12.98
N TYR A 12 -29.80 -27.79 13.56
CA TYR A 12 -29.61 -28.31 14.91
C TYR A 12 -28.30 -29.11 15.04
N TYR A 13 -27.98 -29.96 14.07
CA TYR A 13 -26.74 -30.74 14.09
C TYR A 13 -25.49 -29.91 13.76
N VAL A 14 -25.58 -28.98 12.81
CA VAL A 14 -24.46 -28.07 12.48
C VAL A 14 -24.06 -27.22 13.67
N ARG A 15 -25.04 -26.75 14.48
CA ARG A 15 -24.76 -26.00 15.73
C ARG A 15 -24.05 -26.84 16.79
N GLN A 16 -24.08 -28.17 16.68
CA GLN A 16 -23.34 -29.09 17.53
C GLN A 16 -21.98 -29.48 16.92
N ASN A 17 -21.54 -28.80 15.86
CA ASN A 17 -20.32 -29.06 15.11
C ASN A 17 -20.31 -30.41 14.37
N ASP A 18 -21.47 -30.87 13.89
CA ASP A 18 -21.55 -32.04 13.02
C ASP A 18 -21.12 -31.69 11.57
N GLU A 19 -19.95 -32.19 11.17
CA GLU A 19 -19.35 -31.90 9.86
C GLU A 19 -20.16 -32.51 8.69
N GLU A 20 -20.79 -33.66 8.89
CA GLU A 20 -21.59 -34.32 7.84
C GLU A 20 -22.83 -33.50 7.51
N SER A 21 -23.57 -33.04 8.53
CA SER A 21 -24.72 -32.16 8.37
C SER A 21 -24.33 -30.82 7.75
N GLN A 22 -23.15 -30.28 8.10
CA GLN A 22 -22.64 -29.06 7.50
C GLN A 22 -22.37 -29.24 6.01
N ALA A 23 -21.71 -30.33 5.61
CA ALA A 23 -21.46 -30.64 4.21
C ALA A 23 -22.76 -30.80 3.40
N ILE A 24 -23.76 -31.48 3.97
CA ILE A 24 -25.09 -31.64 3.34
C ILE A 24 -25.77 -30.27 3.16
N LEU A 25 -25.74 -29.42 4.18
CA LEU A 25 -26.34 -28.09 4.12
C LEU A 25 -25.64 -27.20 3.07
N ILE A 26 -24.31 -27.20 3.04
CA ILE A 26 -23.52 -26.49 2.04
C ILE A 26 -23.87 -26.97 0.63
N GLN A 27 -23.95 -28.28 0.41
CA GLN A 27 -24.32 -28.85 -0.88
C GLN A 27 -25.75 -28.44 -1.31
N ARG A 28 -26.69 -28.37 -0.35
CA ARG A 28 -28.07 -27.94 -0.60
C ARG A 28 -28.16 -26.48 -1.04
N TYR A 29 -27.38 -25.60 -0.43
CA TYR A 29 -27.38 -24.15 -0.72
C TYR A 29 -26.38 -23.73 -1.79
N HIS A 30 -25.52 -24.63 -2.27
CA HIS A 30 -24.50 -24.36 -3.30
C HIS A 30 -25.06 -23.63 -4.53
N ARG A 31 -26.17 -24.11 -5.10
CA ARG A 31 -26.81 -23.47 -6.27
C ARG A 31 -27.35 -22.09 -5.94
N THR A 32 -27.90 -21.90 -4.74
CA THR A 32 -28.43 -20.61 -4.28
C THR A 32 -27.32 -19.57 -4.18
N ILE A 33 -26.17 -19.94 -3.62
CA ILE A 33 -24.99 -19.05 -3.52
C ILE A 33 -24.54 -18.64 -4.92
N TRP A 34 -24.33 -19.59 -5.84
CA TRP A 34 -23.92 -19.27 -7.21
C TRP A 34 -24.95 -18.41 -7.96
N ALA A 35 -26.25 -18.66 -7.77
CA ALA A 35 -27.30 -17.84 -8.36
C ALA A 35 -27.25 -16.38 -7.86
N ILE A 36 -26.96 -16.16 -6.57
CA ILE A 36 -26.78 -14.83 -6.00
C ILE A 36 -25.53 -14.16 -6.60
N ILE A 37 -24.40 -14.87 -6.65
CA ILE A 37 -23.14 -14.35 -7.22
C ILE A 37 -23.34 -13.90 -8.67
N HIS A 38 -23.96 -14.73 -9.51
CA HIS A 38 -24.18 -14.40 -10.90
C HIS A 38 -25.17 -13.25 -11.12
N ASN A 39 -26.12 -13.05 -10.19
CA ASN A 39 -27.02 -11.90 -10.22
C ASN A 39 -26.29 -10.60 -9.84
N LEU A 40 -25.46 -10.64 -8.80
CA LEU A 40 -24.73 -9.48 -8.31
C LEU A 40 -23.54 -9.09 -9.21
N VAL A 41 -22.92 -10.06 -9.89
CA VAL A 41 -21.74 -9.88 -10.74
C VAL A 41 -21.96 -10.52 -12.12
N PRO A 42 -22.80 -9.89 -12.97
CA PRO A 42 -23.05 -10.37 -14.33
C PRO A 42 -21.84 -10.14 -15.24
N PRO A 43 -21.68 -10.92 -16.33
CA PRO A 43 -20.65 -10.66 -17.34
C PRO A 43 -20.87 -9.32 -18.07
N PRO A 44 -19.80 -8.61 -18.50
CA PRO A 44 -18.39 -8.93 -18.25
C PRO A 44 -17.99 -8.63 -16.81
N ARG A 45 -17.27 -9.57 -16.18
CA ARG A 45 -16.88 -9.48 -14.77
C ARG A 45 -15.60 -8.65 -14.63
N PRO A 46 -15.44 -7.87 -13.55
CA PRO A 46 -14.18 -7.16 -13.29
C PRO A 46 -13.03 -8.15 -13.10
N SER A 47 -11.87 -7.87 -13.70
CA SER A 47 -10.69 -8.75 -13.68
C SER A 47 -10.10 -8.99 -12.28
N HIS A 48 -10.41 -8.12 -11.33
CA HIS A 48 -9.89 -8.17 -9.95
C HIS A 48 -10.84 -8.88 -8.96
N ILE A 49 -11.94 -9.47 -9.46
CA ILE A 49 -12.90 -10.19 -8.62
C ILE A 49 -12.77 -11.68 -8.93
N ASP A 50 -12.31 -12.45 -7.95
CA ASP A 50 -12.37 -13.90 -8.00
C ASP A 50 -13.76 -14.38 -7.60
N LEU A 51 -14.32 -15.29 -8.40
CA LEU A 51 -15.62 -15.88 -8.10
C LEU A 51 -15.55 -16.88 -6.96
N ASP A 52 -14.40 -17.52 -6.77
CA ASP A 52 -14.19 -18.45 -5.67
C ASP A 52 -14.16 -17.69 -4.34
N ASP A 53 -13.59 -16.49 -4.29
CA ASP A 53 -13.66 -15.59 -3.13
C ASP A 53 -15.11 -15.23 -2.78
N LEU A 54 -15.93 -14.88 -3.79
CA LEU A 54 -17.34 -14.59 -3.58
C LEU A 54 -18.13 -15.82 -3.11
N TYR A 55 -17.76 -17.01 -3.58
CA TYR A 55 -18.37 -18.26 -3.14
C TYR A 55 -18.03 -18.54 -1.67
N GLN A 56 -16.77 -18.34 -1.27
CA GLN A 56 -16.35 -18.49 0.14
C GLN A 56 -17.05 -17.48 1.06
N GLU A 57 -17.16 -16.21 0.68
CA GLU A 57 -17.92 -15.22 1.46
C GLU A 57 -19.43 -15.58 1.51
N GLY A 58 -19.97 -16.15 0.44
CA GLY A 58 -21.30 -16.71 0.44
C GLY A 58 -21.47 -17.87 1.43
N LEU A 59 -20.46 -18.75 1.56
CA LEU A 59 -20.46 -19.82 2.55
C LEU A 59 -20.40 -19.27 3.98
N ILE A 60 -19.60 -18.24 4.23
CA ILE A 60 -19.54 -17.55 5.53
C ILE A 60 -20.94 -17.01 5.88
N GLY A 61 -21.58 -16.30 4.95
CA GLY A 61 -22.95 -15.79 5.16
C GLY A 61 -23.99 -16.89 5.42
N LEU A 62 -23.84 -18.07 4.79
CA LEU A 62 -24.70 -19.23 5.06
C LEU A 62 -24.48 -19.77 6.48
N LEU A 63 -23.22 -19.95 6.92
CA LEU A 63 -22.91 -20.48 8.26
C LEU A 63 -23.29 -19.48 9.35
N GLU A 64 -23.13 -18.19 9.12
CA GLU A 64 -23.66 -17.14 10.00
C GLU A 64 -25.19 -17.20 10.09
N ALA A 65 -25.87 -17.49 8.98
CA ALA A 65 -27.32 -17.67 9.00
C ALA A 65 -27.72 -18.87 9.88
N VAL A 66 -26.99 -19.98 9.80
CA VAL A 66 -27.21 -21.15 10.67
C VAL A 66 -27.13 -20.77 12.14
N ASN A 67 -26.14 -19.98 12.53
CA ASN A 67 -25.95 -19.58 13.94
C ASN A 67 -27.00 -18.58 14.42
N ASN A 68 -27.47 -17.68 13.56
CA ASN A 68 -28.34 -16.57 13.93
C ASN A 68 -29.84 -16.80 13.67
N PHE A 69 -30.20 -17.84 12.92
CA PHE A 69 -31.60 -18.13 12.60
C PHE A 69 -32.41 -18.49 13.85
N LYS A 70 -33.62 -17.95 13.96
CA LYS A 70 -34.55 -18.28 15.04
C LYS A 70 -35.86 -18.79 14.45
N GLU A 71 -36.34 -19.92 14.95
CA GLU A 71 -37.53 -20.62 14.44
C GLU A 71 -38.85 -19.94 14.81
N ASP A 72 -38.82 -19.02 15.78
CA ASP A 72 -39.96 -18.22 16.25
C ASP A 72 -40.31 -17.05 15.31
N MET A 73 -39.58 -16.87 14.22
CA MET A 73 -39.78 -15.80 13.24
C MET A 73 -40.59 -16.32 12.03
N ASP A 74 -41.49 -15.50 11.48
CA ASP A 74 -42.40 -15.81 10.35
C ASP A 74 -41.70 -15.98 8.97
N THR A 75 -40.45 -16.44 8.95
CA THR A 75 -39.65 -16.59 7.71
C THR A 75 -38.95 -17.93 7.67
N SER A 76 -38.96 -18.57 6.50
CA SER A 76 -38.21 -19.82 6.30
C SER A 76 -36.70 -19.58 6.36
N PHE A 77 -35.96 -20.58 6.83
CA PHE A 77 -34.49 -20.53 6.86
C PHE A 77 -33.91 -20.20 5.49
N GLY A 78 -34.42 -20.78 4.41
CA GLY A 78 -33.93 -20.51 3.06
C GLY A 78 -34.05 -19.04 2.64
N THR A 79 -35.10 -18.35 3.10
CA THR A 79 -35.28 -16.91 2.86
C THR A 79 -34.25 -16.10 3.66
N PHE A 80 -34.07 -16.44 4.94
CA PHE A 80 -33.11 -15.79 5.81
C PHE A 80 -31.67 -16.00 5.34
N ALA A 81 -31.29 -17.24 5.03
CA ALA A 81 -29.98 -17.61 4.49
C ALA A 81 -29.67 -16.85 3.21
N ARG A 82 -30.64 -16.71 2.29
CA ARG A 82 -30.47 -15.90 1.07
C ARG A 82 -30.06 -14.46 1.40
N VAL A 83 -30.72 -13.82 2.37
CA VAL A 83 -30.41 -12.45 2.78
C VAL A 83 -29.01 -12.33 3.37
N CYS A 84 -28.62 -13.27 4.25
CA CYS A 84 -27.29 -13.30 4.85
C CYS A 84 -26.17 -13.50 3.80
N VAL A 85 -26.34 -14.48 2.91
CA VAL A 85 -25.40 -14.75 1.81
C VAL A 85 -25.24 -13.51 0.92
N GLU A 86 -26.37 -12.90 0.51
CA GLU A 86 -26.37 -11.72 -0.36
C GLU A 86 -25.73 -10.50 0.33
N ARG A 87 -25.89 -10.37 1.65
CA ARG A 87 -25.26 -9.32 2.46
C ARG A 87 -23.74 -9.45 2.48
N GLU A 88 -23.21 -10.64 2.76
CA GLU A 88 -21.76 -10.85 2.87
C GLU A 88 -21.06 -10.69 1.52
N ILE A 89 -21.63 -11.23 0.45
CA ILE A 89 -21.13 -11.02 -0.92
C ILE A 89 -21.11 -9.52 -1.26
N ARG A 90 -22.18 -8.77 -0.97
CA ARG A 90 -22.19 -7.31 -1.18
C ARG A 90 -21.15 -6.58 -0.33
N SER A 91 -20.89 -7.06 0.88
CA SER A 91 -19.87 -6.52 1.78
C SER A 91 -18.50 -6.63 1.14
N LEU A 92 -18.15 -7.81 0.60
CA LEU A 92 -16.91 -8.02 -0.13
C LEU A 92 -16.81 -7.12 -1.37
N LEU A 93 -17.88 -7.05 -2.18
CA LEU A 93 -17.92 -6.20 -3.37
C LEU A 93 -17.71 -4.72 -3.04
N ARG A 94 -18.21 -4.23 -1.88
CA ARG A 94 -17.93 -2.86 -1.41
C ARG A 94 -16.46 -2.67 -1.03
N LYS A 95 -15.82 -3.67 -0.41
CA LYS A 95 -14.38 -3.63 -0.10
C LYS A 95 -13.56 -3.49 -1.38
N TYR A 96 -13.85 -4.28 -2.42
CA TYR A 96 -13.17 -4.17 -3.73
C TYR A 96 -13.37 -2.81 -4.43
N ARG A 97 -14.45 -2.09 -4.14
CA ARG A 97 -14.69 -0.74 -4.69
C ARG A 97 -13.96 0.37 -3.93
N THR A 98 -13.29 0.06 -2.82
CA THR A 98 -12.57 1.06 -2.02
C THR A 98 -11.27 1.47 -2.73
N GLY A 99 -10.84 2.73 -2.55
CA GLY A 99 -9.74 3.36 -3.30
C GLY A 99 -8.43 2.55 -3.40
N SER A 100 -8.08 1.75 -2.40
CA SER A 100 -6.89 0.88 -2.45
C SER A 100 -6.96 -0.20 -3.54
N TYR A 101 -8.13 -0.79 -3.77
CA TYR A 101 -8.32 -1.78 -4.84
C TYR A 101 -8.45 -1.13 -6.22
N SER A 102 -8.99 0.09 -6.29
CA SER A 102 -9.01 0.86 -7.55
C SER A 102 -7.60 1.20 -8.05
N LEU A 103 -6.64 1.41 -7.15
CA LEU A 103 -5.24 1.62 -7.54
C LEU A 103 -4.62 0.32 -8.08
N LEU A 104 -4.90 -0.82 -7.45
CA LEU A 104 -4.48 -2.14 -7.93
C LEU A 104 -5.12 -2.49 -9.27
N SER A 105 -6.38 -2.13 -9.50
CA SER A 105 -7.07 -2.43 -10.77
C SER A 105 -6.50 -1.66 -11.96
N THR A 106 -5.77 -0.58 -11.71
CA THR A 106 -5.12 0.24 -12.74
C THR A 106 -3.61 -0.03 -12.82
N ALA A 107 -3.09 -0.85 -11.90
CA ALA A 107 -1.68 -1.20 -11.88
C ALA A 107 -1.37 -2.11 -13.07
N MET A 108 -0.33 -1.76 -13.82
CA MET A 108 0.22 -2.60 -14.87
C MET A 108 1.39 -3.40 -14.30
N SER A 109 1.52 -4.65 -14.76
CA SER A 109 2.69 -5.46 -14.39
C SER A 109 3.95 -4.81 -14.95
N LEU A 110 4.99 -4.71 -14.12
CA LEU A 110 6.30 -4.23 -14.57
C LEU A 110 6.98 -5.22 -15.53
N ASP A 111 6.59 -6.49 -15.48
CA ASP A 111 7.05 -7.56 -16.39
C ASP A 111 6.23 -7.63 -17.68
N MET A 112 5.24 -6.75 -17.87
CA MET A 112 4.49 -6.70 -19.11
C MET A 112 5.42 -6.30 -20.25
N SER A 113 5.44 -7.08 -21.34
CA SER A 113 6.17 -6.70 -22.55
C SER A 113 5.54 -5.44 -23.17
N VAL A 114 6.40 -4.50 -23.57
CA VAL A 114 5.98 -3.22 -24.17
C VAL A 114 6.48 -3.04 -25.60
N SER A 115 7.17 -4.06 -26.13
CA SER A 115 7.71 -4.12 -27.49
C SER A 115 7.22 -5.38 -28.21
N GLU A 116 7.25 -5.36 -29.54
CA GLU A 116 7.02 -6.56 -30.38
C GLU A 116 8.06 -7.64 -30.11
N ASP A 117 9.28 -7.22 -29.79
CA ASP A 117 10.32 -8.09 -29.26
C ASP A 117 10.08 -8.27 -27.76
N GLU A 118 9.69 -9.47 -27.31
CA GLU A 118 9.38 -9.83 -25.91
C GLU A 118 10.53 -9.60 -24.90
N ASN A 119 11.63 -8.97 -25.31
CA ASN A 119 12.81 -8.68 -24.52
C ASN A 119 12.75 -7.36 -23.74
N ILE A 120 11.76 -6.50 -23.99
CA ILE A 120 11.62 -5.20 -23.30
C ILE A 120 10.34 -5.21 -22.46
N CYS A 121 10.51 -5.07 -21.16
CA CYS A 121 9.42 -5.01 -20.18
C CYS A 121 9.12 -3.56 -19.79
N LEU A 122 7.93 -3.31 -19.24
CA LEU A 122 7.54 -1.99 -18.75
C LEU A 122 8.58 -1.43 -17.75
N MET A 123 9.16 -2.28 -16.90
CA MET A 123 10.20 -1.91 -15.94
C MET A 123 11.39 -1.20 -16.58
N ASP A 124 11.79 -1.60 -17.79
CA ASP A 124 12.97 -1.07 -18.50
C ASP A 124 12.74 0.36 -18.99
N THR A 125 11.48 0.78 -19.11
CA THR A 125 11.10 2.11 -19.60
C THR A 125 10.84 3.12 -18.48
N VAL A 126 10.73 2.66 -17.23
CA VAL A 126 10.47 3.55 -16.09
C VAL A 126 11.77 4.26 -15.69
N PRO A 127 11.87 5.59 -15.82
CA PRO A 127 13.09 6.31 -15.49
C PRO A 127 13.35 6.27 -13.98
N CYS A 128 14.60 6.04 -13.59
CA CYS A 128 15.00 6.20 -12.20
C CYS A 128 15.01 7.69 -11.84
N GLY A 129 14.12 8.12 -10.94
CA GLY A 129 14.09 9.51 -10.47
C GLY A 129 15.24 9.90 -9.52
N LYS A 130 16.18 8.99 -9.24
CA LYS A 130 17.35 9.26 -8.40
C LYS A 130 18.53 9.65 -9.27
N THR A 131 19.12 10.81 -8.97
CA THR A 131 20.32 11.31 -9.66
C THR A 131 21.61 10.69 -9.11
N ASP A 132 21.53 9.87 -8.05
CA ASP A 132 22.71 9.29 -7.38
C ASP A 132 23.58 8.44 -8.33
N PHE A 133 22.98 7.91 -9.40
CA PHE A 133 23.65 7.08 -10.40
C PHE A 133 23.96 7.82 -11.71
N ASP A 134 23.59 9.09 -11.83
CA ASP A 134 23.92 9.89 -13.00
C ASP A 134 25.43 10.20 -12.99
N PRO A 135 26.19 9.74 -14.00
CA PRO A 135 27.63 10.02 -14.08
C PRO A 135 27.94 11.51 -14.05
N VAL A 136 27.06 12.35 -14.61
CA VAL A 136 27.21 13.81 -14.61
C VAL A 136 26.99 14.37 -13.20
N TYR A 137 25.98 13.89 -12.47
CA TYR A 137 25.80 14.28 -11.07
C TYR A 137 26.99 13.82 -10.20
N ALA A 138 27.47 12.60 -10.41
CA ALA A 138 28.62 12.06 -9.69
C ALA A 138 29.90 12.88 -9.94
N THR A 139 30.15 13.35 -11.16
CA THR A 139 31.30 14.23 -11.45
C THR A 139 31.17 15.59 -10.78
N TYR A 140 29.98 16.21 -10.78
CA TYR A 140 29.76 17.46 -10.04
C TYR A 140 30.00 17.29 -8.53
N VAL A 141 29.52 16.19 -7.94
CA VAL A 141 29.76 15.89 -6.52
C VAL A 141 31.24 15.66 -6.24
N SER A 142 31.96 14.95 -7.12
CA SER A 142 33.40 14.76 -7.00
C SER A 142 34.15 16.09 -7.07
N TRP A 143 33.87 16.89 -8.10
CA TRP A 143 34.47 18.21 -8.26
C TRP A 143 34.23 19.10 -7.03
N ALA A 144 33.00 19.14 -6.51
CA ALA A 144 32.66 19.91 -5.33
C ALA A 144 33.44 19.45 -4.08
N LYS A 145 33.64 18.12 -3.93
CA LYS A 145 34.46 17.56 -2.86
C LYS A 145 35.93 17.96 -2.99
N ASP A 146 36.47 18.00 -4.20
CA ASP A 146 37.85 18.40 -4.46
C ASP A 146 38.12 19.88 -4.14
N GLN A 147 37.07 20.72 -4.09
CA GLN A 147 37.19 22.12 -3.65
C GLN A 147 37.26 22.27 -2.12
N ILE A 148 36.80 21.29 -1.34
CA ILE A 148 36.74 21.38 0.13
C ILE A 148 38.12 21.67 0.76
N PRO A 149 39.23 21.01 0.36
CA PRO A 149 40.55 21.31 0.88
C PRO A 149 41.02 22.74 0.58
N PHE A 150 40.62 23.32 -0.56
CA PHE A 150 40.98 24.67 -0.96
C PHE A 150 40.22 25.73 -0.14
N ILE A 151 38.92 25.51 0.05
CA ILE A 151 38.09 26.33 0.95
C ILE A 151 38.68 26.31 2.37
N LYS A 152 39.02 25.11 2.88
CA LYS A 152 39.61 24.96 4.22
C LYS A 152 40.95 25.70 4.37
N LYS A 153 41.77 25.76 3.32
CA LYS A 153 43.04 26.52 3.34
C LYS A 153 42.84 28.04 3.33
N THR A 154 41.74 28.53 2.77
CA THR A 154 41.46 29.97 2.64
C THR A 154 40.82 30.56 3.88
N LEU A 155 39.99 29.78 4.56
CA LEU A 155 39.31 30.19 5.78
C LEU A 155 40.23 30.06 6.99
N SER A 156 40.12 30.97 7.95
CA SER A 156 40.76 30.77 9.25
C SER A 156 40.11 29.59 9.99
N GLU A 157 40.80 29.02 10.98
CA GLU A 157 40.25 27.87 11.74
C GLU A 157 38.87 28.22 12.35
N SER A 158 38.70 29.43 12.89
CA SER A 158 37.41 29.91 13.39
C SER A 158 36.33 30.03 12.30
N GLU A 159 36.68 30.53 11.11
CA GLU A 159 35.76 30.63 9.97
C GLU A 159 35.36 29.24 9.45
N TRP A 160 36.32 28.31 9.38
CA TRP A 160 36.08 26.93 8.97
C TRP A 160 35.14 26.18 9.92
N GLN A 161 35.32 26.33 11.22
CA GLN A 161 34.43 25.68 12.20
C GLN A 161 32.99 26.20 12.09
N VAL A 162 32.80 27.52 11.97
CA VAL A 162 31.47 28.12 11.74
C VAL A 162 30.84 27.60 10.44
N TYR A 163 31.60 27.56 9.34
CA TYR A 163 31.14 27.01 8.06
C TYR A 163 30.72 25.55 8.17
N ARG A 164 31.53 24.73 8.84
CA ARG A 164 31.27 23.29 9.00
C ARG A 164 29.98 23.02 9.78
N TYR A 165 29.77 23.69 10.92
CA TYR A 165 28.53 23.51 11.68
C TYR A 165 27.32 24.02 10.90
N HIS A 166 27.43 25.15 10.19
CA HIS A 166 26.35 25.63 9.32
C HIS A 166 26.04 24.64 8.17
N ALA A 167 27.06 24.05 7.54
CA ALA A 167 26.90 23.04 6.48
C ALA A 167 26.25 21.74 6.97
N LEU A 168 26.42 21.42 8.26
CA LEU A 168 25.75 20.29 8.92
C LEU A 168 24.30 20.61 9.35
N GLY A 169 23.81 21.83 9.11
CA GLY A 169 22.44 22.25 9.38
C GLY A 169 22.17 22.77 10.80
N TYR A 170 23.22 23.06 11.59
CA TYR A 170 23.04 23.65 12.92
C TYR A 170 22.51 25.08 12.84
N SER A 171 21.62 25.44 13.76
CA SER A 171 21.10 26.80 13.90
C SER A 171 22.13 27.76 14.49
N TYR A 172 21.90 29.07 14.31
CA TYR A 172 22.87 30.11 14.70
C TYR A 172 23.11 30.10 16.22
N LYS A 173 22.08 29.73 16.99
CA LYS A 173 22.12 29.55 18.45
C LYS A 173 22.95 28.36 18.89
N GLU A 174 22.87 27.26 18.15
CA GLU A 174 23.63 26.05 18.45
C GLU A 174 25.11 26.25 18.11
N ILE A 175 25.40 26.92 16.99
CA ILE A 175 26.76 27.27 16.59
C ILE A 175 27.40 28.21 17.63
N SER A 176 26.68 29.24 18.05
CA SER A 176 27.18 30.22 19.04
C SER A 176 27.50 29.55 20.39
N LYS A 177 26.63 28.64 20.84
CA LYS A 177 26.82 27.84 22.05
C LYS A 177 28.00 26.88 21.94
N GLN A 178 28.18 26.23 20.79
CA GLN A 178 29.24 25.25 20.56
C GLN A 178 30.63 25.90 20.45
N LEU A 179 30.71 27.11 19.89
CA LEU A 179 31.96 27.84 19.67
C LEU A 179 32.25 28.90 20.74
N GLY A 180 31.32 29.14 21.67
CA GLY A 180 31.49 30.13 22.73
C GLY A 180 31.51 31.58 22.24
N CYS A 181 30.81 31.88 21.14
CA CYS A 181 30.73 33.21 20.54
C CYS A 181 29.28 33.75 20.53
N SER A 182 29.07 35.02 20.15
CA SER A 182 27.71 35.55 20.05
C SER A 182 27.04 35.14 18.73
N GLU A 183 25.70 35.08 18.70
CA GLU A 183 24.95 34.84 17.46
C GLU A 183 25.29 35.86 16.36
N LYS A 184 25.62 37.09 16.77
CA LYS A 184 26.02 38.17 15.85
C LYS A 184 27.40 37.90 15.23
N ASP A 185 28.31 37.29 15.98
CA ASP A 185 29.63 36.91 15.46
C ASP A 185 29.52 35.76 14.45
N VAL A 186 28.62 34.80 14.69
CA VAL A 186 28.32 33.72 13.75
C VAL A 186 27.82 34.28 12.41
N ASP A 187 26.86 35.21 12.44
CA ASP A 187 26.36 35.87 11.22
C ASP A 187 27.46 36.67 10.51
N ASN A 188 28.23 37.48 11.23
CA ASN A 188 29.34 38.25 10.67
C ASN A 188 30.38 37.35 9.99
N ILE A 189 30.70 36.21 10.59
CA ILE A 189 31.61 35.22 10.03
C ILE A 189 31.01 34.60 8.75
N LEU A 190 29.75 34.17 8.76
CA LEU A 190 29.09 33.62 7.58
C LEU A 190 29.02 34.63 6.42
N GLN A 191 28.75 35.90 6.71
CA GLN A 191 28.79 36.96 5.69
C GLN A 191 30.19 37.17 5.12
N LYS A 192 31.22 37.12 5.97
CA LYS A 192 32.62 37.23 5.54
C LYS A 192 33.03 36.04 4.66
N ILE A 193 32.59 34.83 5.00
CA ILE A 193 32.82 33.62 4.19
C ILE A 193 32.12 33.74 2.83
N LYS A 194 30.86 34.17 2.79
CA LYS A 194 30.11 34.41 1.54
C LYS A 194 30.78 35.42 0.61
N LYS A 195 31.55 36.37 1.13
CA LYS A 195 32.33 37.33 0.32
C LYS A 195 33.66 36.75 -0.18
N LYS A 196 34.29 35.84 0.57
CA LYS A 196 35.57 35.20 0.21
C LYS A 196 35.41 34.03 -0.77
N LEU A 197 34.28 33.32 -0.71
CA LEU A 197 34.06 32.14 -1.56
C LEU A 197 34.00 32.43 -3.07
N PRO A 198 33.32 33.50 -3.57
CA PRO A 198 33.29 33.80 -5.00
C PRO A 198 34.68 34.06 -5.58
N THR A 199 35.52 34.81 -4.86
CA THR A 199 36.89 35.11 -5.29
C THR A 199 37.80 33.89 -5.41
N LEU A 200 37.39 32.72 -4.92
CA LEU A 200 38.13 31.46 -5.05
C LEU A 200 37.81 30.70 -6.34
N PHE A 201 36.67 30.99 -6.95
CA PHE A 201 36.16 30.29 -8.13
C PHE A 201 36.10 31.19 -9.37
N ASP A 202 36.34 32.49 -9.24
CA ASP A 202 36.59 33.41 -10.35
C ASP A 202 37.99 33.12 -10.93
N THR A 203 38.06 32.14 -11.83
CA THR A 203 39.21 31.91 -12.74
C THR A 203 38.73 31.89 -14.18
#